data_AF-A0A5J5ISH3-F1
#
_entry.id   AF-A0A5J5ISH3-F1
#
_cell.length_a   1.000
_cell.length_b   1.000
_cell.length_c   1.000
_cell.angle_alpha   90.00
_cell.angle_beta   90.00
_cell.angle_gamma   90.00
#
_symmetry.space_group_name_H-M   'P 1'
#
loop_
_entity.id
_entity.type
_entity.pdbx_description
1 polymer ?
#
loop_
_entity_poly.entity_id
_entity_poly.type
_entity_poly.pdbx_seq_one_letter_code
_entity_poly.pdbx_strand_id
1 'polypeptide(L)'
;MTSDLRAFAADDPRFIYAACRDGGPGLVHLPDGEAETYGSLTRTTLMCPVPGCPAPSITTVGGDRRHHFRHLRNDAATDHGPETWHHIESKEVLAECARTRYPNAVVTFEKVLAAGARIADVFVTLPDGTRFAIEVQISPLPVERFRERHSWYRHAGIVDVWLFVHAGVHLRAG
;
A
#
# COMPACT_ATOMS: atom_id res chain seq x y z
N MET A 1 -16.31 -23.97 -3.50
CA MET A 1 -15.63 -22.73 -3.93
C MET A 1 -14.96 -22.10 -2.71
N THR A 2 -14.04 -22.83 -2.08
CA THR A 2 -13.49 -22.55 -0.73
C THR A 2 -11.97 -22.65 -0.70
N SER A 3 -11.31 -22.87 -1.85
CA SER A 3 -9.86 -23.07 -1.94
C SER A 3 -9.03 -21.81 -2.17
N ASP A 4 -9.62 -20.65 -2.48
CA ASP A 4 -8.84 -19.48 -2.91
C ASP A 4 -8.39 -18.53 -1.79
N LEU A 5 -9.12 -18.44 -0.67
CA LEU A 5 -8.77 -17.48 0.39
C LEU A 5 -7.52 -17.89 1.18
N ARG A 6 -7.24 -19.20 1.31
CA ARG A 6 -6.03 -19.70 1.98
C ARG A 6 -4.77 -19.53 1.13
N ALA A 7 -4.90 -19.65 -0.20
CA ALA A 7 -3.79 -19.37 -1.11
C ALA A 7 -3.47 -17.87 -1.15
N PHE A 8 -4.49 -17.01 -1.04
CA PHE A 8 -4.34 -15.56 -0.90
C PHE A 8 -3.71 -15.14 0.45
N ALA A 9 -3.95 -15.92 1.50
CA ALA A 9 -3.36 -15.71 2.84
C ALA A 9 -2.01 -16.41 3.04
N ALA A 10 -1.41 -16.96 1.99
CA ALA A 10 -0.04 -17.44 2.07
C ALA A 10 0.85 -16.24 2.38
N ASP A 11 1.51 -16.30 3.53
CA ASP A 11 2.50 -15.33 4.04
C ASP A 11 3.67 -15.26 3.07
N ASP A 12 3.46 -14.56 1.95
CA ASP A 12 4.45 -14.31 0.93
C ASP A 12 5.01 -12.90 1.14
N PRO A 13 6.06 -12.73 1.97
CA PRO A 13 6.65 -11.43 2.28
C PRO A 13 7.47 -10.88 1.11
N ARG A 14 7.26 -11.35 -0.11
CA ARG A 14 8.00 -10.91 -1.29
C ARG A 14 7.38 -9.62 -1.82
N PHE A 15 8.16 -8.56 -1.79
CA PHE A 15 7.73 -7.20 -2.15
C PHE A 15 7.76 -7.01 -3.66
N ILE A 16 6.62 -6.69 -4.25
CA ILE A 16 6.49 -6.58 -5.72
C ILE A 16 6.29 -5.14 -6.20
N TYR A 17 6.41 -4.16 -5.30
CA TYR A 17 6.24 -2.75 -5.63
C TYR A 17 7.50 -1.93 -5.31
N ALA A 18 7.79 -0.95 -6.16
CA ALA A 18 8.86 0.03 -5.97
C ALA A 18 8.35 1.44 -6.23
N ALA A 19 8.96 2.45 -5.61
CA ALA A 19 8.68 3.85 -5.92
C ALA A 19 9.63 4.38 -7.01
N CYS A 20 9.18 5.39 -7.75
CA CYS A 20 10.05 6.14 -8.64
C CYS A 20 10.92 7.13 -7.86
N ARG A 21 12.21 7.21 -8.18
CA ARG A 21 13.19 8.10 -7.53
C ARG A 21 12.91 9.58 -7.73
N ASP A 22 12.23 9.93 -8.83
CA ASP A 22 11.82 11.29 -9.15
C ASP A 22 10.55 11.72 -8.39
N GLY A 23 9.98 10.84 -7.55
CA GLY A 23 8.73 11.10 -6.85
C GLY A 23 7.49 11.04 -7.76
N GLY A 24 7.60 10.36 -8.91
CA GLY A 24 6.47 10.08 -9.78
C GLY A 24 5.29 9.45 -9.02
N PRO A 25 4.05 9.66 -9.50
CA PRO A 25 2.86 9.20 -8.78
C PRO A 25 2.75 7.68 -8.77
N GLY A 26 2.40 7.13 -7.60
CA GLY A 26 2.12 5.70 -7.42
C GLY A 26 3.37 4.83 -7.30
N LEU A 27 3.12 3.52 -7.20
CA LEU A 27 4.15 2.50 -7.16
C LEU A 27 4.20 1.70 -8.46
N VAL A 28 5.40 1.29 -8.83
CA VAL A 28 5.67 0.44 -9.98
C VAL A 28 5.61 -1.02 -9.53
N HIS A 29 4.62 -1.75 -10.05
CA HIS A 29 4.48 -3.19 -9.89
C HIS A 29 5.53 -3.94 -10.73
N LEU A 30 6.12 -5.00 -10.17
CA LEU A 30 7.00 -5.96 -10.84
C LEU A 30 6.19 -7.18 -11.29
N PRO A 31 5.92 -7.33 -12.60
CA PRO A 31 5.26 -8.53 -13.11
C PRO A 31 6.15 -9.78 -12.97
N ASP A 32 5.50 -10.94 -12.85
CA ASP A 32 6.18 -12.22 -12.99
C ASP A 32 6.83 -12.31 -14.38
N GLY A 33 8.04 -12.87 -14.45
CA GLY A 33 8.85 -12.93 -15.68
C GLY A 33 9.72 -11.69 -15.94
N GLU A 34 9.47 -10.54 -15.31
CA GLU A 34 10.09 -9.26 -15.69
C GLU A 34 11.28 -8.81 -14.81
N ALA A 35 11.87 -9.71 -14.01
CA ALA A 35 12.92 -9.34 -13.05
C ALA A 35 14.16 -8.76 -13.73
N GLU A 36 14.54 -9.25 -14.91
CA GLU A 36 15.72 -8.75 -15.64
C GLU A 36 15.49 -7.33 -16.16
N THR A 37 14.37 -7.09 -16.83
CA THR A 37 13.95 -5.77 -17.33
C THR A 37 13.95 -4.76 -16.18
N TYR A 38 13.27 -5.09 -15.09
CA TYR A 38 13.13 -4.20 -13.94
C TYR A 38 14.43 -4.05 -13.15
N GLY A 39 15.30 -5.05 -13.15
CA GLY A 39 16.63 -4.96 -12.53
C GLY A 39 17.50 -3.88 -13.16
N SER A 40 17.26 -3.54 -14.43
CA SER A 40 17.88 -2.37 -15.06
C SER A 40 17.28 -1.06 -14.57
N LEU A 41 15.97 -1.01 -14.36
CA LEU A 41 15.25 0.16 -13.82
C LEU A 41 15.62 0.45 -12.35
N THR A 42 15.91 -0.56 -11.52
CA THR A 42 16.30 -0.31 -10.12
C THR A 42 17.62 0.45 -9.96
N ARG A 43 18.48 0.41 -10.98
CA ARG A 43 19.75 1.15 -11.01
C ARG A 43 19.57 2.63 -11.34
N THR A 44 18.47 3.00 -11.99
CA THR A 44 18.29 4.34 -12.57
C THR A 44 17.07 5.06 -12.01
N THR A 45 15.92 4.40 -11.94
CA THR A 45 14.62 5.04 -11.70
C THR A 45 13.86 4.50 -10.50
N LEU A 46 14.10 3.26 -10.05
CA LEU A 46 13.31 2.66 -8.96
C LEU A 46 14.06 2.64 -7.62
N MET A 47 13.31 2.75 -6.54
CA MET A 47 13.78 2.71 -5.16
C MET A 47 12.75 2.05 -4.22
N CYS A 48 13.15 1.76 -2.98
CA CYS A 48 12.27 1.30 -1.93
C CYS A 48 11.10 2.28 -1.73
N PRO A 49 9.85 1.81 -1.66
CA PRO A 49 8.68 2.67 -1.49
C PRO A 49 8.44 3.12 -0.05
N VAL A 50 9.21 2.63 0.94
CA VAL A 50 9.06 3.02 2.34
C VAL A 50 9.64 4.43 2.57
N PRO A 51 8.80 5.40 2.99
CA PRO A 51 9.27 6.75 3.28
C PRO A 51 10.37 6.77 4.34
N GLY A 52 11.46 7.50 4.08
CA GLY A 52 12.58 7.60 5.03
C GLY A 52 13.46 6.34 5.13
N CYS A 53 13.32 5.37 4.22
CA CYS A 53 14.22 4.22 4.18
C CYS A 53 15.70 4.66 4.13
N PRO A 54 16.56 4.20 5.05
CA PRO A 54 17.94 4.68 5.17
C PRO A 54 18.85 4.18 4.05
N ALA A 55 18.44 3.13 3.32
CA ALA A 55 19.16 2.60 2.17
C ALA A 55 18.17 2.19 1.06
N PRO A 56 17.59 3.17 0.34
CA PRO A 56 16.44 2.92 -0.55
C PRO A 56 16.81 2.23 -1.86
N SER A 57 18.08 1.88 -2.07
CA SER A 57 18.51 1.20 -3.29
C SER A 57 18.12 -0.28 -3.26
N ILE A 58 17.42 -0.69 -4.30
CA ILE A 58 16.87 -2.04 -4.45
C ILE A 58 17.41 -2.74 -5.70
N THR A 59 17.23 -4.04 -5.76
CA THR A 59 17.44 -4.90 -6.93
C THR A 59 16.22 -5.80 -7.09
N THR A 60 16.08 -6.42 -8.25
CA THR A 60 15.15 -7.52 -8.46
C THR A 60 15.80 -8.86 -8.11
N VAL A 61 14.97 -9.83 -7.73
CA VAL A 61 15.29 -11.24 -7.57
C VAL A 61 14.32 -12.02 -8.45
N GLY A 62 14.82 -12.96 -9.25
CA GLY A 62 14.02 -13.81 -10.13
C GLY A 62 14.51 -15.25 -10.21
N GLY A 63 14.12 -15.96 -11.27
CA GLY A 63 14.38 -17.39 -11.48
C GLY A 63 13.14 -18.24 -11.23
N ASP A 64 13.30 -19.45 -10.69
CA ASP A 64 12.17 -20.37 -10.40
C ASP A 64 11.25 -19.88 -9.26
N ARG A 65 11.59 -18.76 -8.62
CA ARG A 65 10.81 -18.13 -7.54
C ARG A 65 10.09 -16.91 -8.09
N ARG A 66 8.90 -16.60 -7.53
CA ARG A 66 8.19 -15.34 -7.80
C ARG A 66 9.13 -14.14 -7.73
N HIS A 67 9.01 -13.29 -8.73
CA HIS A 67 9.86 -12.12 -8.89
C HIS A 67 9.51 -11.08 -7.84
N HIS A 68 10.54 -10.45 -7.25
CA HIS A 68 10.35 -9.45 -6.20
C HIS A 68 11.52 -8.48 -6.13
N PHE A 69 11.28 -7.33 -5.51
CA PHE A 69 12.31 -6.39 -5.12
C PHE A 69 12.96 -6.80 -3.79
N ARG A 70 14.25 -6.48 -3.66
CA ARG A 70 15.04 -6.67 -2.45
C ARG A 70 15.99 -5.50 -2.30
N HIS A 71 16.19 -5.03 -1.07
CA HIS A 71 17.26 -4.05 -0.81
C HIS A 71 18.63 -4.58 -1.25
N LEU A 72 19.47 -3.70 -1.78
CA LEU A 72 20.87 -4.03 -2.07
C LEU A 72 21.68 -4.24 -0.79
N ARG A 73 21.37 -3.44 0.23
CA ARG A 73 21.90 -3.59 1.57
C ARG A 73 20.88 -4.37 2.40
N ASN A 74 21.32 -5.43 3.09
CA ASN A 74 20.43 -6.25 3.90
C ASN A 74 20.89 -6.21 5.36
N ASP A 75 20.48 -5.16 6.07
CA ASP A 75 20.66 -5.03 7.51
C ASP A 75 19.33 -4.69 8.20
N ALA A 76 19.33 -4.69 9.54
CA ALA A 76 18.12 -4.47 10.33
C ALA A 76 17.45 -3.11 10.05
N ALA A 77 18.18 -2.11 9.53
CA ALA A 77 17.62 -0.80 9.19
C ALA A 77 16.82 -0.81 7.87
N THR A 78 16.99 -1.86 7.05
CA THR A 78 16.27 -2.09 5.78
C THR A 78 15.19 -3.17 5.88
N ASP A 79 14.98 -3.74 7.07
CA ASP A 79 13.89 -4.67 7.34
C ASP A 79 12.67 -3.88 7.83
N HIS A 80 11.73 -3.62 6.92
CA HIS A 80 10.53 -2.83 7.23
C HIS A 80 9.42 -3.64 7.90
N GLY A 81 9.56 -4.97 8.01
CA GLY A 81 8.53 -5.86 8.54
C GLY A 81 7.28 -5.97 7.65
N PRO A 82 6.53 -7.08 7.74
CA PRO A 82 5.42 -7.37 6.82
C PRO A 82 4.25 -6.38 6.92
N GLU A 83 3.96 -5.82 8.10
CA GLU A 83 2.87 -4.84 8.27
C GLU A 83 3.09 -3.57 7.43
N THR A 84 4.31 -3.03 7.42
CA THR A 84 4.65 -1.85 6.63
C THR A 84 4.44 -2.12 5.14
N TRP A 85 4.87 -3.29 4.68
CA TRP A 85 4.72 -3.69 3.28
C TRP A 85 3.26 -3.88 2.90
N HIS A 86 2.49 -4.64 3.69
CA HIS A 86 1.08 -4.83 3.44
C HIS A 86 0.30 -3.51 3.43
N HIS A 87 0.68 -2.53 4.28
CA HIS A 87 0.07 -1.19 4.27
C HIS A 87 0.33 -0.47 2.95
N ILE A 88 1.59 -0.43 2.52
CA ILE A 88 2.02 0.25 1.29
C ILE A 88 1.40 -0.40 0.05
N GLU A 89 1.43 -1.73 -0.04
CA GLU A 89 0.87 -2.46 -1.18
C GLU A 89 -0.65 -2.31 -1.24
N SER A 90 -1.34 -2.39 -0.10
CA SER A 90 -2.80 -2.19 -0.05
C SER A 90 -3.18 -0.79 -0.52
N LYS A 91 -2.42 0.24 -0.10
CA LYS A 91 -2.63 1.62 -0.56
C LYS A 91 -2.54 1.69 -2.08
N GLU A 92 -1.50 1.12 -2.72
CA GLU A 92 -1.37 1.18 -4.18
C GLU A 92 -2.50 0.46 -4.90
N VAL A 93 -2.86 -0.76 -4.46
CA VAL A 93 -3.96 -1.52 -5.09
C VAL A 93 -5.27 -0.74 -5.03
N LEU A 94 -5.56 -0.09 -3.91
CA LEU A 94 -6.76 0.73 -3.74
C LEU A 94 -6.72 1.99 -4.62
N ALA A 95 -5.56 2.64 -4.73
CA ALA A 95 -5.38 3.78 -5.60
C ALA A 95 -5.57 3.40 -7.08
N GLU A 96 -4.97 2.28 -7.51
CA GLU A 96 -5.09 1.80 -8.88
C GLU A 96 -6.53 1.38 -9.22
N CYS A 97 -7.23 0.73 -8.27
CA CYS A 97 -8.65 0.43 -8.40
C CYS A 97 -9.48 1.71 -8.58
N ALA A 98 -9.20 2.76 -7.79
CA ALA A 98 -9.88 4.04 -7.91
C ALA A 98 -9.59 4.72 -9.27
N ARG A 99 -8.33 4.77 -9.71
CA ARG A 99 -7.93 5.33 -11.02
C ARG A 99 -8.59 4.58 -12.17
N THR A 100 -8.60 3.25 -12.12
CA THR A 100 -9.22 2.41 -13.17
C THR A 100 -10.73 2.60 -13.21
N ARG A 101 -11.39 2.58 -12.05
CA ARG A 101 -12.85 2.67 -11.98
C ARG A 101 -13.37 4.07 -12.27
N TYR A 102 -12.58 5.09 -11.93
CA TYR A 102 -12.90 6.50 -12.09
C TYR A 102 -11.71 7.24 -12.73
N PRO A 103 -11.54 7.16 -14.06
CA PRO A 103 -10.35 7.71 -14.75
C PRO A 103 -10.11 9.21 -14.56
N ASN A 104 -11.18 9.97 -14.25
CA ASN A 104 -11.12 11.41 -14.02
C ASN A 104 -11.04 11.77 -12.53
N ALA A 105 -10.89 10.81 -11.63
CA ALA A 105 -10.73 11.06 -10.22
C ALA A 105 -9.31 11.52 -9.89
N VAL A 106 -9.20 12.44 -8.92
CA VAL A 106 -7.91 12.81 -8.33
C VAL A 106 -7.66 11.88 -7.15
N VAL A 107 -6.57 11.10 -7.22
CA VAL A 107 -6.16 10.16 -6.17
C VAL A 107 -4.88 10.69 -5.51
N THR A 108 -4.83 10.71 -4.18
CA THR A 108 -3.68 11.20 -3.41
C THR A 108 -3.41 10.30 -2.22
N PHE A 109 -2.16 9.89 -2.04
CA PHE A 109 -1.71 9.14 -0.86
C PHE A 109 -1.47 10.07 0.33
N GLU A 110 -1.69 9.55 1.53
CA GLU A 110 -1.32 10.19 2.80
C GLU A 110 -1.78 11.66 2.85
N LYS A 111 -3.02 11.88 2.42
CA LYS A 111 -3.58 13.22 2.29
C LYS A 111 -3.79 13.81 3.67
N VAL A 112 -3.01 14.84 4.00
CA VAL A 112 -3.21 15.64 5.20
C VAL A 112 -4.50 16.46 5.08
N LEU A 113 -5.38 16.32 6.07
CA LEU A 113 -6.67 16.98 6.17
C LEU A 113 -6.73 17.86 7.44
N ALA A 114 -7.51 18.94 7.35
CA ALA A 114 -7.73 19.91 8.44
C ALA A 114 -6.44 20.30 9.19
N ALA A 115 -5.48 20.83 8.44
CA ALA A 115 -4.21 21.34 8.98
C ALA A 115 -3.41 20.32 9.83
N GLY A 116 -3.49 19.03 9.51
CA GLY A 116 -2.71 18.00 10.19
C GLY A 116 -3.49 17.15 11.18
N ALA A 117 -4.78 17.44 11.41
CA ALA A 117 -5.59 16.67 12.35
C ALA A 117 -5.81 15.22 11.89
N ARG A 118 -5.79 14.97 10.57
CA ARG A 118 -5.99 13.64 9.98
C ARG A 118 -5.12 13.45 8.74
N ILE A 119 -4.74 12.21 8.50
CA ILE A 119 -4.06 11.77 7.29
C ILE A 119 -4.86 10.59 6.77
N ALA A 120 -5.44 10.71 5.58
CA ALA A 120 -6.13 9.60 4.92
C ALA A 120 -5.10 8.79 4.11
N ASP A 121 -5.11 7.47 4.24
CA ASP A 121 -4.16 6.60 3.52
C ASP A 121 -4.27 6.76 2.00
N VAL A 122 -5.49 6.68 1.47
CA VAL A 122 -5.80 7.01 0.06
C VAL A 122 -7.01 7.94 0.03
N PHE A 123 -6.83 9.11 -0.57
CA PHE A 123 -7.88 10.11 -0.74
C PHE A 123 -8.29 10.22 -2.19
N VAL A 124 -9.59 10.14 -2.47
CA VAL A 124 -10.14 10.18 -3.83
C VAL A 124 -11.13 11.33 -3.94
N THR A 125 -10.96 12.20 -4.93
CA THR A 125 -11.93 13.23 -5.30
C THR A 125 -12.49 12.92 -6.68
N LEU A 126 -13.79 12.68 -6.77
CA LEU A 126 -14.49 12.49 -8.04
C LEU A 126 -14.78 13.84 -8.73
N PRO A 127 -15.02 13.85 -10.05
CA PRO A 127 -15.33 15.09 -10.79
C PRO A 127 -16.56 15.85 -10.28
N ASP A 128 -17.52 15.17 -9.66
CA ASP A 128 -18.72 15.79 -9.07
C ASP A 128 -18.48 16.40 -7.68
N GLY A 129 -17.25 16.33 -7.17
CA GLY A 129 -16.86 16.83 -5.85
C GLY A 129 -17.05 15.82 -4.71
N THR A 130 -17.54 14.61 -4.98
CA THR A 130 -17.60 13.54 -3.98
C THR A 130 -16.19 13.16 -3.54
N ARG A 131 -15.99 13.03 -2.23
CA ARG A 131 -14.68 12.74 -1.63
C ARG A 131 -14.73 11.46 -0.81
N PHE A 132 -13.72 10.62 -1.00
CA PHE A 132 -13.53 9.40 -0.24
C PHE A 132 -12.22 9.44 0.54
N ALA A 133 -12.24 8.97 1.78
CA ALA A 133 -11.06 8.61 2.54
C ALA A 133 -11.05 7.10 2.72
N ILE A 134 -10.11 6.41 2.09
CA ILE A 134 -9.95 4.96 2.19
C ILE A 134 -8.80 4.70 3.15
N GLU A 135 -9.06 3.91 4.19
CA GLU A 135 -8.18 3.66 5.34
C GLU A 135 -7.82 2.17 5.39
N VAL A 136 -6.52 1.86 5.45
CA VAL A 136 -6.00 0.49 5.61
C VAL A 136 -5.55 0.32 7.05
N GLN A 137 -6.38 -0.35 7.85
CA GLN A 137 -6.12 -0.56 9.27
C GLN A 137 -5.56 -1.96 9.51
N ILE A 138 -4.25 -2.04 9.81
CA ILE A 138 -3.57 -3.32 10.11
C ILE A 138 -3.51 -3.57 11.62
N SER A 139 -3.11 -2.56 12.40
CA SER A 139 -3.03 -2.66 13.85
C SER A 139 -4.40 -2.51 14.54
N PRO A 140 -4.57 -2.99 15.80
CA PRO A 140 -5.82 -2.82 16.53
C PRO A 140 -6.23 -1.35 16.67
N LEU A 141 -7.48 -1.04 16.29
CA LEU A 141 -8.07 0.28 16.43
C LEU A 141 -9.21 0.24 17.46
N PRO A 142 -9.11 0.97 18.59
CA PRO A 142 -10.19 1.06 19.55
C PRO A 142 -11.49 1.59 18.91
N VAL A 143 -12.62 1.02 19.28
CA VAL A 143 -13.93 1.37 18.72
C VAL A 143 -14.26 2.85 18.90
N GLU A 144 -13.87 3.44 20.04
CA GLU A 144 -14.06 4.85 20.35
C GLU A 144 -13.29 5.73 19.37
N ARG A 145 -12.03 5.35 19.06
CA ARG A 145 -11.19 6.05 18.08
C ARG A 145 -11.71 5.89 16.65
N PHE A 146 -12.20 4.71 16.30
CA PHE A 146 -12.88 4.50 15.03
C PHE A 146 -14.11 5.42 14.89
N ARG A 147 -14.98 5.45 15.92
CA ARG A 147 -16.19 6.31 15.92
C ARG A 147 -15.84 7.79 15.85
N GLU A 148 -14.80 8.22 16.55
CA GLU A 148 -14.27 9.59 16.49
C GLU A 148 -13.87 9.95 15.05
N ARG A 149 -13.07 9.09 14.39
CA ARG A 149 -12.61 9.30 13.01
C ARG A 149 -13.76 9.25 12.00
N HIS A 150 -14.65 8.27 12.12
CA HIS A 150 -15.82 8.13 11.26
C HIS A 150 -16.75 9.35 11.36
N SER A 151 -17.03 9.81 12.58
CA SER A 151 -17.84 11.00 12.81
C SER A 151 -17.19 12.23 12.19
N TRP A 152 -15.87 12.39 12.34
CA TRP A 152 -15.13 13.49 11.74
C TRP A 152 -15.26 13.50 10.21
N TYR A 153 -15.05 12.36 9.54
CA TYR A 153 -15.20 12.25 8.09
C TYR A 153 -16.61 12.61 7.63
N ARG A 154 -17.65 12.10 8.30
CA ARG A 154 -19.04 12.44 8.01
C ARG A 154 -19.32 13.94 8.13
N HIS A 155 -18.88 14.58 9.22
CA HIS A 155 -19.08 16.03 9.40
C HIS A 155 -18.32 16.84 8.35
N ALA A 156 -17.18 16.35 7.89
CA ALA A 156 -16.41 16.97 6.82
C ALA A 156 -17.01 16.73 5.41
N GLY A 157 -18.10 15.96 5.28
CA GLY A 157 -18.69 15.60 3.99
C GLY A 157 -17.77 14.70 3.16
N ILE A 158 -17.07 13.78 3.83
CA ILE A 158 -16.17 12.79 3.24
C ILE A 158 -16.73 11.40 3.55
N VAL A 159 -16.80 10.54 2.55
CA VAL A 159 -17.20 9.14 2.71
C VAL A 159 -15.97 8.33 3.11
N ASP A 160 -15.97 7.73 4.29
CA ASP A 160 -14.86 6.88 4.72
C ASP A 160 -15.11 5.39 4.43
N VAL A 161 -14.07 4.71 3.95
CA VAL A 161 -14.07 3.27 3.65
C VAL A 161 -12.91 2.64 4.41
N TRP A 162 -13.19 1.63 5.23
CA TRP A 162 -12.18 1.01 6.08
C TRP A 162 -11.93 -0.44 5.68
N LEU A 163 -10.67 -0.77 5.44
CA LEU A 163 -10.20 -2.13 5.23
C LEU A 163 -9.42 -2.56 6.47
N PHE A 164 -10.02 -3.45 7.24
CA PHE A 164 -9.34 -4.08 8.38
C PHE A 164 -8.59 -5.31 7.88
N VAL A 165 -7.28 -5.16 7.68
CA VAL A 165 -6.41 -6.23 7.16
C VAL A 165 -5.80 -6.94 8.36
N HIS A 166 -6.07 -8.24 8.52
CA HIS A 166 -5.59 -9.01 9.65
C HIS A 166 -4.51 -10.00 9.21
N ALA A 167 -3.32 -9.92 9.79
CA ALA A 167 -2.32 -10.97 9.70
C ALA A 167 -2.73 -12.17 10.59
N GLY A 168 -3.68 -12.98 10.14
CA GLY A 168 -3.90 -14.37 10.57
C GLY A 168 -4.29 -14.71 12.02
N VAL A 169 -4.17 -13.82 13.01
CA VAL A 169 -4.29 -14.21 14.44
C VAL A 169 -5.73 -14.52 14.88
N HIS A 170 -6.74 -14.04 14.14
CA HIS A 170 -8.16 -14.18 14.51
C HIS A 170 -8.96 -15.16 13.64
N LEU A 171 -8.34 -15.80 12.64
CA LEU A 171 -8.97 -16.80 11.77
C LEU A 171 -8.59 -18.24 12.14
N ARG A 172 -8.14 -18.49 13.38
CA ARG A 172 -8.01 -19.86 13.88
C ARG A 172 -9.42 -20.44 14.05
N ALA A 173 -9.81 -21.32 13.12
CA ALA A 173 -10.90 -22.24 13.37
C ALA A 173 -10.53 -23.05 14.61
N GLY A 174 -11.33 -22.91 15.67
CA GLY A 174 -11.38 -23.89 16.75
C GLY A 174 -11.92 -25.21 16.25
#